data_AF-A0A5E3XEF9-F1
#
_entry.id   AF-A0A5E3XEF9-F1
#
_cell.length_a   1.000
_cell.length_b   1.000
_cell.length_c   1.000
_cell.angle_alpha   90.00
_cell.angle_beta   90.00
_cell.angle_gamma   90.00
#
_symmetry.space_group_name_H-M   'P 1'
#
loop_
_entity.id
_entity.type
_entity.pdbx_description
1 polymer ?
#
loop_
_entity_poly.entity_id
_entity_poly.type
_entity_poly.pdbx_seq_one_letter_code
_entity_poly.pdbx_strand_id
1 'polypeptide(L)'
;MMRSSQPGPSSPPSVPYNTRPSTDSLSPRARWLPPPLTPSSSTESSVSASTSASIPTSTSIPTSTSTSRSTSTSNPPREFTPFNQMIAGGSGSGVLGTASSGLEGLKTILEAVDTMPFVKYLASVGIQLLQYVIEAQITNDMFKSLAFRAKDVIVAVARSCHGMQSMAVQLEDDLRQLTSTMDSILAFASERASRRTYQKLLSKADDAAAVKALNTQLTHAFHIFEIQSSVSTRLLQAQMVQQLSTLSVSPQPPQHPPFVPNCTLRIREGIYLITNASTSHVIETVDHKPCGGGGVHTYLAPSRGGRLQTQLWSVQKKANKDFEFMIRSVGTGLCLDVFLNTNRQGSKVVAHSWNGGGNQTWGFWGTRQGVSEDYCTIRSTGLATILDGLCPRDRSKCDELHATAIPPSGPTPSQEWTLTRLSSLP
;
A
#
# COMPACT_ATOMS: atom_id res chain seq x y z
N MET A 1 -0.07 33.87 66.46
CA MET A 1 -0.36 35.32 66.32
C MET A 1 0.64 35.89 65.32
N MET A 2 0.18 36.24 64.13
CA MET A 2 0.51 37.44 63.34
C MET A 2 0.04 37.20 61.90
N ARG A 3 -0.98 37.98 61.53
CA ARG A 3 -1.50 38.13 60.17
C ARG A 3 -0.54 39.01 59.37
N SER A 4 -0.37 38.72 58.09
CA SER A 4 -0.09 39.74 57.09
C SER A 4 -0.79 39.36 55.79
N SER A 5 -1.40 40.36 55.18
CA SER A 5 -2.38 40.30 54.11
C SER A 5 -1.80 40.83 52.80
N GLN A 6 -2.53 40.57 51.69
CA GLN A 6 -2.54 41.24 50.38
C GLN A 6 -1.97 40.43 49.18
N PRO A 7 -2.33 40.77 47.92
CA PRO A 7 -3.68 40.75 47.35
C PRO A 7 -3.73 40.00 46.00
N GLY A 8 -4.92 39.58 45.57
CA GLY A 8 -5.13 38.85 44.30
C GLY A 8 -5.13 39.75 43.05
N PRO A 9 -4.86 39.19 41.86
CA PRO A 9 -5.02 39.91 40.60
C PRO A 9 -6.42 39.79 40.01
N SER A 10 -6.86 40.93 39.49
CA SER A 10 -8.14 41.31 38.91
C SER A 10 -8.47 40.65 37.56
N SER A 11 -9.71 40.18 37.42
CA SER A 11 -10.35 39.77 36.17
C SER A 11 -10.65 40.97 35.25
N PRO A 12 -10.55 40.83 33.91
CA PRO A 12 -11.01 41.85 32.97
C PRO A 12 -12.53 41.79 32.71
N PRO A 13 -13.15 42.90 32.26
CA PRO A 13 -14.59 43.11 32.30
C PRO A 13 -15.35 42.50 31.12
N SER A 14 -16.53 41.98 31.43
CA SER A 14 -17.59 41.56 30.52
C SER A 14 -18.28 42.76 29.88
N VAL A 15 -18.40 42.78 28.55
CA VAL A 15 -19.19 43.78 27.79
C VAL A 15 -20.51 43.13 27.33
N PRO A 16 -21.67 43.83 27.42
CA PRO A 16 -22.97 43.21 27.20
C PRO A 16 -23.45 43.23 25.74
N TYR A 17 -24.42 42.34 25.51
CA TYR A 17 -25.28 42.14 24.35
C TYR A 17 -25.73 43.41 23.60
N ASN A 18 -25.80 43.31 22.27
CA ASN A 18 -26.84 44.01 21.51
C ASN A 18 -27.37 43.15 20.36
N THR A 19 -28.66 42.82 20.45
CA THR A 19 -29.50 42.14 19.46
C THR A 19 -30.51 43.16 18.92
N ARG A 20 -30.62 43.35 17.59
CA ARG A 20 -31.88 43.44 16.81
C ARG A 20 -31.69 43.79 15.32
N PRO A 21 -32.71 43.67 14.43
CA PRO A 21 -32.65 42.81 13.24
C PRO A 21 -33.00 43.54 11.91
N SER A 22 -33.38 42.74 10.89
CA SER A 22 -34.07 43.09 9.63
C SER A 22 -33.12 43.46 8.47
N THR A 23 -33.29 43.07 7.19
CA THR A 23 -34.34 42.37 6.43
C THR A 23 -33.77 42.07 5.02
N ASP A 24 -34.26 41.00 4.40
CA ASP A 24 -34.49 40.80 2.96
C ASP A 24 -33.42 41.17 1.92
N SER A 25 -32.93 40.15 1.20
CA SER A 25 -33.16 40.09 -0.26
C SER A 25 -33.00 38.65 -0.79
N LEU A 26 -34.02 38.26 -1.54
CA LEU A 26 -34.24 36.97 -2.17
C LEU A 26 -33.51 36.85 -3.52
N SER A 27 -32.90 35.68 -3.73
CA SER A 27 -32.88 34.88 -4.99
C SER A 27 -32.11 35.38 -6.24
N PRO A 28 -31.84 34.50 -7.24
CA PRO A 28 -31.98 33.04 -7.29
C PRO A 28 -30.76 32.24 -7.79
N ARG A 29 -30.82 30.94 -7.46
CA ARG A 29 -30.13 29.80 -8.08
C ARG A 29 -30.10 29.86 -9.61
N ALA A 30 -28.90 29.81 -10.21
CA ALA A 30 -28.71 29.39 -11.59
C ALA A 30 -28.51 27.86 -11.64
N ARG A 31 -29.54 27.17 -12.14
CA ARG A 31 -29.55 25.73 -12.43
C ARG A 31 -28.98 25.56 -13.85
N TRP A 32 -27.78 24.99 -13.97
CA TRP A 32 -27.21 24.62 -15.26
C TRP A 32 -27.84 23.31 -15.73
N LEU A 33 -28.68 23.38 -16.77
CA LEU A 33 -29.11 22.25 -17.58
C LEU A 33 -28.36 22.31 -18.93
N PRO A 34 -27.99 21.16 -19.52
CA PRO A 34 -27.27 21.10 -20.79
C PRO A 34 -28.20 21.40 -22.00
N PRO A 35 -27.65 21.90 -23.12
CA PRO A 35 -28.43 22.13 -24.33
C PRO A 35 -28.76 20.83 -25.10
N PRO A 36 -29.79 20.85 -25.97
CA PRO A 36 -30.40 19.66 -26.54
C PRO A 36 -29.68 19.14 -27.80
N LEU A 37 -29.82 17.84 -28.01
CA LEU A 37 -29.55 17.16 -29.28
C LEU A 37 -30.61 17.54 -30.31
N THR A 38 -30.19 17.98 -31.50
CA THR A 38 -31.05 17.99 -32.70
C THR A 38 -30.45 17.09 -33.77
N PRO A 39 -31.28 16.29 -34.47
CA PRO A 39 -30.85 15.39 -35.52
C PRO A 39 -30.87 16.09 -36.88
N SER A 40 -29.95 15.73 -37.77
CA SER A 40 -30.10 15.97 -39.20
C SER A 40 -29.57 14.78 -39.97
N SER A 41 -30.52 13.94 -40.38
CA SER A 41 -30.45 13.01 -41.49
C SER A 41 -30.49 13.77 -42.82
N SER A 42 -29.63 13.38 -43.78
CA SER A 42 -29.99 12.97 -45.15
C SER A 42 -28.74 13.04 -46.06
N THR A 43 -28.23 11.90 -46.57
CA THR A 43 -28.45 11.38 -47.95
C THR A 43 -27.84 12.32 -49.01
N GLU A 44 -26.90 11.94 -49.88
CA GLU A 44 -26.89 10.88 -50.90
C GLU A 44 -25.43 10.64 -51.39
N SER A 45 -24.97 9.39 -51.52
CA SER A 45 -24.86 8.63 -52.80
C SER A 45 -23.78 9.22 -53.72
N SER A 46 -22.67 8.55 -54.07
CA SER A 46 -22.49 7.27 -54.76
C SER A 46 -21.03 7.32 -55.30
N VAL A 47 -20.30 6.30 -55.79
CA VAL A 47 -20.57 5.00 -56.41
C VAL A 47 -19.26 4.18 -56.32
N SER A 48 -19.40 2.84 -56.24
CA SER A 48 -18.56 1.78 -56.88
C SER A 48 -17.05 1.64 -56.54
N ALA A 49 -16.47 0.44 -56.46
CA ALA A 49 -16.96 -0.94 -56.58
C ALA A 49 -15.84 -1.91 -56.16
N SER A 50 -16.25 -3.13 -55.79
CA SER A 50 -15.58 -4.44 -56.01
C SER A 50 -14.15 -4.62 -55.46
N THR A 51 -13.80 -5.71 -54.75
CA THR A 51 -14.07 -7.09 -55.12
C THR A 51 -13.83 -8.03 -53.93
N SER A 52 -14.64 -9.08 -53.90
CA SER A 52 -14.72 -10.24 -53.03
C SER A 52 -13.47 -11.13 -53.04
N ALA A 53 -13.19 -11.83 -51.91
CA ALA A 53 -13.17 -13.30 -51.84
C ALA A 53 -12.49 -13.84 -50.56
N SER A 54 -13.32 -14.42 -49.69
CA SER A 54 -13.29 -15.81 -49.19
C SER A 54 -12.00 -16.48 -48.66
N ILE A 55 -12.08 -16.79 -47.36
CA ILE A 55 -11.52 -17.88 -46.50
C ILE A 55 -11.71 -19.25 -47.24
N PRO A 56 -10.97 -20.39 -47.04
CA PRO A 56 -10.70 -20.98 -45.71
C PRO A 56 -9.52 -21.97 -45.46
N THR A 57 -9.32 -22.31 -44.16
CA THR A 57 -8.88 -23.62 -43.57
C THR A 57 -7.51 -24.20 -43.99
N SER A 58 -6.73 -25.00 -43.24
CA SER A 58 -6.69 -25.53 -41.88
C SER A 58 -5.38 -26.35 -41.75
N THR A 59 -5.03 -26.74 -40.52
CA THR A 59 -4.36 -28.02 -40.14
C THR A 59 -2.82 -28.13 -39.99
N SER A 60 -2.49 -28.76 -38.86
CA SER A 60 -1.42 -29.74 -38.58
C SER A 60 -0.04 -29.34 -38.04
N ILE A 61 0.21 -29.90 -36.86
CA ILE A 61 1.46 -30.15 -36.11
C ILE A 61 2.31 -31.20 -36.88
N PRO A 62 3.63 -31.32 -36.62
CA PRO A 62 4.06 -32.45 -35.79
C PRO A 62 5.18 -32.15 -34.78
N THR A 63 5.17 -33.00 -33.76
CA THR A 63 6.09 -33.22 -32.63
C THR A 63 7.44 -33.81 -33.07
N SER A 64 8.53 -33.53 -32.36
CA SER A 64 9.47 -34.57 -31.91
C SER A 64 10.53 -34.07 -30.92
N THR A 65 10.83 -35.00 -30.02
CA THR A 65 11.60 -35.01 -28.79
C THR A 65 13.10 -35.17 -29.04
N SER A 66 13.97 -34.64 -28.18
CA SER A 66 15.20 -35.34 -27.81
C SER A 66 15.76 -34.91 -26.45
N THR A 67 16.19 -35.92 -25.72
CA THR A 67 16.62 -35.95 -24.33
C THR A 67 18.15 -35.88 -24.28
N SER A 68 18.74 -35.11 -23.36
CA SER A 68 20.04 -35.48 -22.79
C SER A 68 20.18 -34.92 -21.37
N ARG A 69 20.68 -35.79 -20.49
CA ARG A 69 20.69 -35.71 -19.03
C ARG A 69 22.16 -35.67 -18.62
N SER A 70 22.56 -34.64 -17.89
CA SER A 70 23.86 -34.56 -17.23
C SER A 70 23.65 -34.07 -15.79
N THR A 71 23.78 -35.01 -14.85
CA THR A 71 23.78 -34.78 -13.40
C THR A 71 25.08 -34.14 -12.95
N SER A 72 25.01 -32.98 -12.31
CA SER A 72 26.01 -32.54 -11.34
C SER A 72 25.32 -31.86 -10.16
N THR A 73 25.63 -32.38 -8.98
CA THR A 73 25.07 -32.02 -7.68
C THR A 73 25.82 -30.81 -7.13
N SER A 74 25.15 -29.66 -7.06
CA SER A 74 25.55 -28.53 -6.23
C SER A 74 24.28 -27.94 -5.60
N ASN A 75 24.29 -27.80 -4.27
CA ASN A 75 23.20 -27.14 -3.55
C ASN A 75 23.14 -25.67 -3.98
N PRO A 76 22.03 -25.17 -4.54
CA PRO A 76 21.93 -23.77 -4.87
C PRO A 76 21.70 -22.93 -3.59
N PRO A 77 22.16 -21.67 -3.58
CA PRO A 77 21.85 -20.73 -2.51
C PRO A 77 20.32 -20.54 -2.40
N ARG A 78 19.83 -20.26 -1.19
CA ARG A 78 18.41 -19.98 -0.91
C ARG A 78 17.95 -18.74 -1.68
N GLU A 79 17.61 -18.92 -2.95
CA GLU A 79 16.95 -17.92 -3.78
C GLU A 79 15.47 -17.87 -3.40
N PHE A 80 15.03 -16.67 -3.05
CA PHE A 80 13.65 -16.34 -2.76
C PHE A 80 12.79 -16.68 -3.99
N THR A 81 11.85 -17.60 -3.86
CA THR A 81 10.89 -17.90 -4.93
C THR A 81 9.94 -16.70 -5.08
N PRO A 82 9.88 -16.04 -6.25
CA PRO A 82 9.01 -14.88 -6.46
C PRO A 82 7.53 -15.20 -6.19
N PHE A 83 6.78 -14.23 -5.66
CA PHE A 83 5.39 -14.36 -5.21
C PHE A 83 4.47 -14.99 -6.28
N ASN A 84 4.59 -14.56 -7.54
CA ASN A 84 3.88 -15.10 -8.70
C ASN A 84 4.15 -16.60 -8.98
N GLN A 85 5.32 -17.13 -8.60
CA GLN A 85 5.64 -18.56 -8.75
C GLN A 85 5.13 -19.42 -7.59
N MET A 86 4.95 -18.86 -6.38
CA MET A 86 4.26 -19.56 -5.29
C MET A 86 2.73 -19.65 -5.51
N ILE A 87 2.15 -18.70 -6.26
CA ILE A 87 0.69 -18.60 -6.49
C ILE A 87 0.20 -19.43 -7.67
N ALA A 88 1.10 -19.87 -8.56
CA ALA A 88 0.75 -20.76 -9.67
C ALA A 88 0.49 -22.17 -9.13
N GLY A 89 -0.71 -22.37 -8.57
CA GLY A 89 -1.20 -23.67 -8.13
C GLY A 89 -1.03 -24.70 -9.23
N GLY A 90 -0.25 -25.75 -8.93
CA GLY A 90 0.01 -26.85 -9.85
C GLY A 90 -1.30 -27.48 -10.33
N SER A 91 -1.64 -27.24 -11.58
CA SER A 91 -2.71 -27.91 -12.30
C SER A 91 -2.37 -29.40 -12.45
N GLY A 92 -2.96 -30.27 -11.62
CA GLY A 92 -2.88 -31.70 -11.87
C GLY A 92 -3.24 -32.67 -10.74
N SER A 93 -3.32 -32.24 -9.47
CA SER A 93 -3.69 -33.13 -8.36
C SER A 93 -5.09 -32.78 -7.85
N GLY A 94 -5.94 -33.79 -7.67
CA GLY A 94 -7.34 -33.59 -7.27
C GLY A 94 -7.48 -32.73 -6.02
N VAL A 95 -8.56 -31.96 -5.93
CA VAL A 95 -8.88 -31.01 -4.83
C VAL A 95 -8.71 -31.63 -3.43
N LEU A 96 -9.01 -32.92 -3.30
CA LEU A 96 -8.85 -33.66 -2.05
C LEU A 96 -7.36 -33.86 -1.69
N GLY A 97 -6.52 -34.12 -2.69
CA GLY A 97 -5.07 -34.29 -2.51
C GLY A 97 -4.37 -32.99 -2.12
N THR A 98 -4.79 -31.85 -2.68
CA THR A 98 -4.25 -30.54 -2.31
C THR A 98 -4.68 -30.09 -0.91
N ALA A 99 -5.91 -30.40 -0.49
CA ALA A 99 -6.37 -30.15 0.87
C ALA A 99 -5.65 -31.04 1.90
N SER A 100 -5.51 -32.33 1.63
CA SER A 100 -4.83 -33.27 2.52
C SER A 100 -3.34 -32.96 2.68
N SER A 101 -2.63 -32.65 1.59
CA SER A 101 -1.23 -32.19 1.68
C SER A 101 -1.09 -30.87 2.41
N GLY A 102 -2.05 -29.95 2.21
CA GLY A 102 -2.10 -28.70 2.96
C GLY A 102 -2.30 -28.89 4.46
N LEU A 103 -3.14 -29.85 4.85
CA LEU A 103 -3.38 -30.22 6.24
C LEU A 103 -2.10 -30.70 6.92
N GLU A 104 -1.34 -31.56 6.24
CA GLU A 104 -0.08 -32.11 6.74
C GLU A 104 0.99 -31.01 6.93
N GLY A 105 1.07 -30.09 5.97
CA GLY A 105 1.95 -28.93 6.07
C GLY A 105 1.63 -28.04 7.27
N LEU A 106 0.35 -27.81 7.55
CA LEU A 106 -0.07 -27.02 8.72
C LEU A 106 0.12 -27.76 10.04
N LYS A 107 -0.09 -29.09 10.08
CA LYS A 107 0.21 -29.90 11.27
C LYS A 107 1.69 -29.85 11.63
N THR A 108 2.57 -29.97 10.63
CA THR A 108 4.01 -29.81 10.81
C THR A 108 4.34 -28.45 11.47
N ILE A 109 3.70 -27.37 11.03
CA ILE A 109 3.91 -26.03 11.62
C ILE A 109 3.41 -25.96 13.07
N LEU A 110 2.26 -26.57 13.34
CA LEU A 110 1.63 -26.59 14.65
C LEU A 110 2.48 -27.36 15.68
N GLU A 111 3.07 -28.48 15.25
CA GLU A 111 3.89 -29.38 16.07
C GLU A 111 5.32 -28.87 16.28
N ALA A 112 5.82 -27.98 15.43
CA ALA A 112 7.16 -27.43 15.55
C ALA A 112 7.36 -26.66 16.89
N VAL A 113 8.43 -27.01 17.60
CA VAL A 113 8.72 -26.54 18.97
C VAL A 113 9.02 -25.04 18.98
N ASP A 114 9.76 -24.57 17.98
CA ASP A 114 10.21 -23.18 17.87
C ASP A 114 9.20 -22.24 17.17
N THR A 115 7.98 -22.73 16.91
CA THR A 115 6.95 -21.91 16.28
C THR A 115 6.27 -21.02 17.32
N MET A 116 6.19 -19.72 17.03
CA MET A 116 5.54 -18.73 17.91
C MET A 116 4.06 -19.08 18.15
N PRO A 117 3.50 -18.74 19.34
CA PRO A 117 2.10 -19.03 19.68
C PRO A 117 1.08 -18.54 18.63
N PHE A 118 1.26 -17.33 18.08
CA PHE A 118 0.38 -16.78 17.05
C PHE A 118 0.40 -17.59 15.76
N VAL A 119 1.58 -18.06 15.34
CA VAL A 119 1.72 -18.87 14.13
C VAL A 119 1.09 -20.24 14.34
N LYS A 120 1.20 -20.82 15.55
CA LYS A 120 0.49 -22.06 15.92
C LYS A 120 -1.03 -21.87 15.87
N TYR A 121 -1.54 -20.73 16.37
CA TYR A 121 -2.96 -20.41 16.26
C TYR A 121 -3.42 -20.30 14.80
N LEU A 122 -2.69 -19.55 13.97
CA LEU A 122 -2.98 -19.44 12.54
C LEU A 122 -2.98 -20.81 11.85
N ALA A 123 -2.02 -21.67 12.16
CA ALA A 123 -1.98 -23.04 11.64
C ALA A 123 -3.21 -23.87 12.07
N SER A 124 -3.65 -23.74 13.33
CA SER A 124 -4.89 -24.37 13.82
C SER A 124 -6.12 -23.89 13.04
N VAL A 125 -6.26 -22.58 12.83
CA VAL A 125 -7.36 -22.00 12.04
C VAL A 125 -7.32 -22.51 10.59
N GLY A 126 -6.15 -22.56 9.97
CA GLY A 126 -5.98 -23.10 8.62
C GLY A 126 -6.36 -24.59 8.52
N ILE A 127 -6.03 -25.40 9.54
CA ILE A 127 -6.41 -26.82 9.61
C ILE A 127 -7.94 -26.95 9.62
N GLN A 128 -8.63 -26.18 10.47
CA GLN A 128 -10.09 -26.19 10.54
C GLN A 128 -10.72 -25.77 9.22
N LEU A 129 -10.17 -24.74 8.57
CA LEU A 129 -10.62 -24.28 7.25
C LEU A 129 -10.52 -25.36 6.17
N LEU A 130 -9.38 -26.08 6.12
CA LEU A 130 -9.20 -27.18 5.17
C LEU A 130 -10.10 -28.38 5.49
N GLN A 131 -10.32 -28.69 6.78
CA GLN A 131 -11.28 -29.71 7.20
C GLN A 131 -12.69 -29.38 6.70
N TYR A 132 -13.15 -28.14 6.82
CA TYR A 132 -14.44 -27.73 6.25
C TYR A 132 -14.52 -27.92 4.74
N VAL A 133 -13.45 -27.61 3.99
CA VAL A 133 -13.41 -27.84 2.54
C VAL A 133 -13.54 -29.32 2.20
N ILE A 134 -12.86 -30.19 2.96
CA ILE A 134 -12.88 -31.64 2.79
C ILE A 134 -14.26 -32.22 3.16
N GLU A 135 -14.74 -31.94 4.36
CA GLU A 135 -15.96 -32.54 4.93
C GLU A 135 -17.24 -32.07 4.24
N ALA A 136 -17.36 -30.77 3.99
CA ALA A 136 -18.57 -30.21 3.39
C ALA A 136 -18.58 -30.36 1.85
N GLN A 137 -17.56 -31.02 1.26
CA GLN A 137 -17.34 -31.19 -0.17
C GLN A 137 -17.73 -29.93 -0.97
N ILE A 138 -17.33 -28.76 -0.46
CA ILE A 138 -17.93 -27.48 -0.87
C ILE A 138 -17.72 -27.33 -2.37
N THR A 139 -18.76 -27.40 -3.18
CA THR A 139 -18.65 -27.32 -4.64
C THR A 139 -18.37 -25.90 -5.14
N ASN A 140 -18.36 -24.91 -4.24
CA ASN A 140 -18.06 -23.52 -4.56
C ASN A 140 -16.56 -23.29 -4.70
N ASP A 141 -16.09 -23.13 -5.94
CA ASP A 141 -14.67 -22.94 -6.26
C ASP A 141 -14.08 -21.65 -5.70
N MET A 142 -14.89 -20.60 -5.50
CA MET A 142 -14.38 -19.35 -4.90
C MET A 142 -13.98 -19.55 -3.44
N PHE A 143 -14.80 -20.29 -2.66
CA PHE A 143 -14.47 -20.56 -1.26
C PHE A 143 -13.27 -21.51 -1.13
N LYS A 144 -13.18 -22.54 -1.98
CA LYS A 144 -11.99 -23.42 -2.03
C LYS A 144 -10.72 -22.61 -2.28
N SER A 145 -10.76 -21.72 -3.28
CA SER A 145 -9.64 -20.86 -3.63
C SER A 145 -9.25 -19.97 -2.45
N LEU A 146 -10.22 -19.39 -1.74
CA LEU A 146 -9.97 -18.59 -0.53
C LEU A 146 -9.31 -19.43 0.58
N ALA A 147 -9.79 -20.64 0.85
CA ALA A 147 -9.23 -21.52 1.87
C ALA A 147 -7.80 -21.98 1.54
N PHE A 148 -7.53 -22.36 0.29
CA PHE A 148 -6.17 -22.71 -0.14
C PHE A 148 -5.23 -21.52 -0.06
N ARG A 149 -5.70 -20.34 -0.44
CA ARG A 149 -4.92 -19.11 -0.32
C ARG A 149 -4.63 -18.76 1.14
N ALA A 150 -5.60 -18.91 2.03
CA ALA A 150 -5.39 -18.74 3.47
C ALA A 150 -4.30 -19.67 3.99
N LYS A 151 -4.32 -20.95 3.58
CA LYS A 151 -3.26 -21.92 3.89
C LYS A 151 -1.89 -21.45 3.39
N ASP A 152 -1.78 -21.02 2.14
CA ASP A 152 -0.49 -20.55 1.57
C ASP A 152 0.05 -19.33 2.35
N VAL A 153 -0.83 -18.40 2.72
CA VAL A 153 -0.49 -17.25 3.56
C VAL A 153 0.05 -17.69 4.93
N ILE A 154 -0.61 -18.64 5.60
CA ILE A 154 -0.16 -19.15 6.90
C ILE A 154 1.21 -19.80 6.79
N VAL A 155 1.45 -20.60 5.75
CA VAL A 155 2.77 -21.22 5.51
C VAL A 155 3.85 -20.18 5.27
N ALA A 156 3.56 -19.13 4.50
CA ALA A 156 4.50 -18.04 4.24
C ALA A 156 4.83 -17.24 5.53
N VAL A 157 3.81 -16.96 6.36
CA VAL A 157 3.99 -16.33 7.68
C VAL A 157 4.85 -17.20 8.58
N ALA A 158 4.55 -18.50 8.69
CA ALA A 158 5.30 -19.43 9.51
C ALA A 158 6.77 -19.49 9.11
N ARG A 159 7.07 -19.49 7.81
CA ARG A 159 8.44 -19.43 7.29
C ARG A 159 9.13 -18.11 7.62
N SER A 160 8.41 -16.99 7.52
CA SER A 160 8.95 -15.66 7.81
C SER A 160 9.25 -15.47 9.29
N CYS A 161 8.50 -16.13 10.16
CA CYS A 161 8.70 -16.09 11.61
C CYS A 161 9.63 -17.18 12.16
N HIS A 162 10.13 -18.08 11.32
CA HIS A 162 10.95 -19.19 11.77
C HIS A 162 12.28 -18.69 12.38
N GLY A 163 12.57 -19.10 13.61
CA GLY A 163 13.77 -18.68 14.34
C GLY A 163 13.69 -17.30 14.98
N MET A 164 12.54 -16.61 14.92
CA MET A 164 12.34 -15.35 15.65
C MET A 164 12.06 -15.66 17.13
N GLN A 165 12.96 -15.24 18.02
CA GLN A 165 12.77 -15.37 19.47
C GLN A 165 11.99 -14.20 20.09
N SER A 166 11.98 -13.04 19.42
CA SER A 166 11.34 -11.80 19.87
C SER A 166 10.78 -11.06 18.67
N MET A 167 9.58 -10.52 18.82
CA MET A 167 8.85 -9.83 17.76
C MET A 167 8.72 -8.34 18.09
N ALA A 168 8.92 -7.49 17.09
CA ALA A 168 8.60 -6.08 17.23
C ALA A 168 7.09 -5.92 17.46
N VAL A 169 6.67 -5.06 18.39
CA VAL A 169 5.26 -4.78 18.72
C VAL A 169 4.40 -4.56 17.46
N GLN A 170 4.96 -3.87 16.47
CA GLN A 170 4.35 -3.63 15.16
C GLN A 170 3.96 -4.93 14.43
N LEU A 171 4.89 -5.88 14.34
CA LEU A 171 4.68 -7.14 13.64
C LEU A 171 3.67 -8.03 14.38
N GLU A 172 3.58 -7.88 15.70
CA GLU A 172 2.53 -8.51 16.50
C GLU A 172 1.14 -7.95 16.14
N ASP A 173 1.00 -6.63 16.00
CA ASP A 173 -0.25 -5.99 15.57
C ASP A 173 -0.66 -6.45 14.16
N ASP A 174 0.28 -6.54 13.23
CA ASP A 174 0.03 -7.02 11.87
C ASP A 174 -0.42 -8.50 11.86
N LEU A 175 0.22 -9.34 12.68
CA LEU A 175 -0.20 -10.72 12.87
C LEU A 175 -1.58 -10.83 13.51
N ARG A 176 -1.93 -9.93 14.44
CA ARG A 176 -3.28 -9.88 15.03
C ARG A 176 -4.32 -9.47 13.98
N GLN A 177 -4.01 -8.52 13.11
CA GLN A 177 -4.90 -8.14 12.00
C GLN A 177 -5.10 -9.31 11.01
N LEU A 178 -4.03 -10.01 10.66
CA LEU A 178 -4.12 -11.22 9.83
C LEU A 178 -4.95 -12.30 10.52
N THR A 179 -4.75 -12.50 11.82
CA THR A 179 -5.50 -13.46 12.62
C THR A 179 -6.99 -13.14 12.64
N SER A 180 -7.36 -11.87 12.86
CA SER A 180 -8.75 -11.41 12.80
C SER A 180 -9.40 -11.65 11.44
N THR A 181 -8.62 -11.49 10.36
CA THR A 181 -9.09 -11.81 9.01
C THR A 181 -9.31 -13.31 8.84
N MET A 182 -8.40 -14.15 9.35
CA MET A 182 -8.56 -15.61 9.32
C MET A 182 -9.77 -16.08 10.14
N ASP A 183 -10.01 -15.50 11.32
CA ASP A 183 -11.18 -15.79 12.13
C ASP A 183 -12.48 -15.41 11.39
N SER A 184 -12.49 -14.30 10.66
CA SER A 184 -13.63 -13.89 9.82
C SER A 184 -13.89 -14.90 8.69
N ILE A 185 -12.84 -15.45 8.08
CA ILE A 185 -12.94 -16.50 7.05
C ILE A 185 -13.48 -17.81 7.67
N LEU A 186 -12.98 -18.19 8.84
CA LEU A 186 -13.42 -19.38 9.56
C LEU A 186 -14.89 -19.27 10.00
N ALA A 187 -15.29 -18.11 10.54
CA ALA A 187 -16.67 -17.83 10.90
C ALA A 187 -17.60 -17.98 9.69
N PHE A 188 -17.23 -17.37 8.54
CA PHE A 188 -17.97 -17.54 7.29
C PHE A 188 -18.04 -19.01 6.84
N ALA A 189 -16.95 -19.77 6.98
CA ALA A 189 -16.92 -21.20 6.65
C ALA A 189 -17.89 -22.01 7.51
N SER A 190 -17.86 -21.78 8.83
CA SER A 190 -18.70 -22.49 9.80
C SER A 190 -20.20 -22.17 9.61
N GLU A 191 -20.53 -20.91 9.35
CA GLU A 191 -21.90 -20.48 9.05
C GLU A 191 -22.37 -21.16 7.75
N ARG A 192 -21.54 -21.14 6.70
CA ARG A 192 -21.87 -21.79 5.43
C ARG A 192 -22.07 -23.30 5.56
N ALA A 193 -21.27 -23.97 6.39
CA ALA A 193 -21.39 -25.40 6.63
C ALA A 193 -22.75 -25.74 7.30
N SER A 194 -23.18 -24.92 8.26
CA SER A 194 -24.43 -25.12 9.01
C SER A 194 -25.72 -24.72 8.28
N ARG A 195 -25.64 -23.93 7.18
CA ARG A 195 -26.83 -23.50 6.42
C ARG A 195 -27.57 -24.67 5.73
N ARG A 196 -28.91 -24.61 5.76
CA ARG A 196 -29.79 -25.59 5.08
C ARG A 196 -29.75 -25.41 3.56
N THR A 197 -30.03 -26.48 2.81
CA THR A 197 -29.85 -26.55 1.34
C THR A 197 -30.59 -25.46 0.56
N TYR A 198 -31.79 -25.07 0.98
CA TYR A 198 -32.56 -24.01 0.29
C TYR A 198 -31.99 -22.61 0.53
N GLN A 199 -31.42 -22.34 1.71
CA GLN A 199 -30.73 -21.07 2.01
C GLN A 199 -29.46 -20.92 1.17
N LYS A 200 -28.74 -22.03 0.92
CA LYS A 200 -27.53 -22.04 0.09
C LYS A 200 -27.78 -21.59 -1.35
N LEU A 201 -28.98 -21.83 -1.89
CA LEU A 201 -29.32 -21.49 -3.27
C LEU A 201 -29.71 -20.01 -3.41
N LEU A 202 -30.38 -19.45 -2.40
CA LEU A 202 -30.79 -18.04 -2.37
C LEU A 202 -29.63 -17.08 -2.07
N SER A 203 -28.66 -17.48 -1.24
CA SER A 203 -27.54 -16.62 -0.82
C SER A 203 -26.32 -16.65 -1.75
N LYS A 204 -26.42 -17.24 -2.94
CA LYS A 204 -25.24 -17.48 -3.80
C LYS A 204 -24.51 -16.19 -4.21
N ALA A 205 -25.24 -15.12 -4.53
CA ALA A 205 -24.66 -13.84 -4.93
C ALA A 205 -23.98 -13.12 -3.74
N ASP A 206 -24.65 -13.10 -2.59
CA ASP A 206 -24.14 -12.50 -1.36
C ASP A 206 -22.87 -13.22 -0.89
N ASP A 207 -22.88 -14.56 -0.94
CA ASP A 207 -21.72 -15.38 -0.61
C ASP A 207 -20.53 -15.10 -1.52
N ALA A 208 -20.76 -14.91 -2.83
CA ALA A 208 -19.70 -14.57 -3.78
C ALA A 208 -19.10 -13.19 -3.47
N ALA A 209 -19.95 -12.21 -3.11
CA ALA A 209 -19.51 -10.89 -2.69
C ALA A 209 -18.70 -10.94 -1.38
N ALA A 210 -19.18 -11.71 -0.39
CA ALA A 210 -18.50 -11.91 0.89
C ALA A 210 -17.14 -12.58 0.70
N VAL A 211 -17.05 -13.66 -0.09
CA VAL A 211 -15.78 -14.34 -0.40
C VAL A 211 -14.81 -13.38 -1.09
N LYS A 212 -15.29 -12.55 -2.03
CA LYS A 212 -14.46 -11.55 -2.70
C LYS A 212 -13.93 -10.51 -1.69
N ALA A 213 -14.78 -10.01 -0.79
CA ALA A 213 -14.39 -9.06 0.23
C ALA A 213 -13.34 -9.63 1.21
N LEU A 214 -13.57 -10.86 1.70
CA LEU A 214 -12.63 -11.58 2.58
C LEU A 214 -11.30 -11.86 1.86
N ASN A 215 -11.34 -12.22 0.58
CA ASN A 215 -10.13 -12.40 -0.22
C ASN A 215 -9.34 -11.09 -0.38
N THR A 216 -10.02 -9.95 -0.55
CA THR A 216 -9.37 -8.63 -0.58
C THR A 216 -8.75 -8.29 0.77
N GLN A 217 -9.45 -8.53 1.88
CA GLN A 217 -8.93 -8.32 3.23
C GLN A 217 -7.70 -9.19 3.52
N LEU A 218 -7.77 -10.48 3.19
CA LEU A 218 -6.65 -11.41 3.35
C LEU A 218 -5.42 -10.98 2.54
N THR A 219 -5.63 -10.52 1.30
CA THR A 219 -4.56 -9.99 0.45
C THR A 219 -3.89 -8.79 1.11
N HIS A 220 -4.69 -7.87 1.63
CA HIS A 220 -4.21 -6.63 2.23
C HIS A 220 -3.44 -6.91 3.54
N ALA A 221 -4.02 -7.69 4.45
CA ALA A 221 -3.38 -8.06 5.72
C ALA A 221 -2.06 -8.80 5.50
N PHE A 222 -2.01 -9.73 4.54
CA PHE A 222 -0.77 -10.45 4.23
C PHE A 222 0.31 -9.54 3.62
N HIS A 223 -0.08 -8.63 2.72
CA HIS A 223 0.87 -7.71 2.10
C HIS A 223 1.49 -6.75 3.12
N ILE A 224 0.70 -6.27 4.08
CA ILE A 224 1.18 -5.48 5.21
C ILE A 224 2.24 -6.27 6.00
N PHE A 225 1.89 -7.49 6.42
CA PHE A 225 2.80 -8.36 7.18
C PHE A 225 4.12 -8.59 6.43
N GLU A 226 4.07 -8.90 5.13
CA GLU A 226 5.26 -9.16 4.32
C GLU A 226 6.19 -7.94 4.26
N ILE A 227 5.61 -6.75 4.05
CA ILE A 227 6.37 -5.51 4.03
C ILE A 227 7.01 -5.26 5.40
N GLN A 228 6.23 -5.38 6.48
CA GLN A 228 6.71 -5.06 7.83
C GLN A 228 7.75 -6.05 8.34
N SER A 229 7.60 -7.33 8.03
CA SER A 229 8.62 -8.36 8.31
C SER A 229 9.93 -8.05 7.58
N SER A 230 9.84 -7.69 6.29
CA SER A 230 11.00 -7.30 5.47
C SER A 230 11.69 -6.04 6.01
N VAL A 231 10.91 -5.00 6.33
CA VAL A 231 11.41 -3.74 6.89
C VAL A 231 12.07 -3.98 8.24
N SER A 232 11.42 -4.70 9.16
CA SER A 232 11.96 -5.00 10.49
C SER A 232 13.27 -5.78 10.41
N THR A 233 13.34 -6.78 9.52
CA THR A 233 14.55 -7.57 9.29
C THR A 233 15.70 -6.69 8.79
N ARG A 234 15.43 -5.79 7.84
CA ARG A 234 16.48 -4.90 7.30
C ARG A 234 16.91 -3.82 8.29
N LEU A 235 16.00 -3.29 9.09
CA LEU A 235 16.34 -2.35 10.17
C LEU A 235 17.26 -3.03 11.20
N LEU A 236 16.95 -4.27 11.57
CA LEU A 236 17.80 -5.05 12.48
C LEU A 236 19.17 -5.34 11.88
N GLN A 237 19.24 -5.69 10.59
CA GLN A 237 20.51 -5.83 9.87
C GLN A 237 21.30 -4.52 9.81
N ALA A 238 20.65 -3.40 9.50
CA ALA A 238 21.29 -2.09 9.45
C ALA A 238 21.87 -1.69 10.82
N GLN A 239 21.15 -1.97 11.91
CA GLN A 239 21.66 -1.74 13.26
C GLN A 239 22.89 -2.61 13.58
N MET A 240 22.87 -3.90 13.22
CA MET A 240 24.05 -4.76 13.40
C MET A 240 25.25 -4.27 12.58
N VAL A 241 25.04 -3.86 11.33
CA VAL A 241 26.10 -3.30 10.48
C VAL A 241 26.64 -2.00 11.06
N GLN A 242 25.77 -1.15 11.60
CA GLN A 242 26.19 0.09 12.26
C GLN A 242 27.00 -0.19 13.54
N GLN A 243 26.62 -1.18 14.34
CA GLN A 243 27.41 -1.61 15.49
C GLN A 243 28.80 -2.13 15.06
N LEU A 244 28.85 -2.94 14.01
CA LEU A 244 30.11 -3.43 13.45
C LEU A 244 30.99 -2.29 12.89
N SER A 245 30.38 -1.27 12.26
CA SER A 245 31.13 -0.11 11.76
C SER A 245 31.61 0.80 12.88
N THR A 246 30.86 0.93 13.99
CA THR A 246 31.36 1.65 15.18
C THR A 246 32.51 0.92 15.88
N LEU A 247 32.65 -0.39 15.68
CA LEU A 247 33.77 -1.19 16.21
C LEU A 247 34.97 -1.25 15.26
N SER A 248 34.79 -0.93 13.98
CA SER A 248 35.85 -0.95 12.97
C SER A 248 36.36 0.47 12.69
N VAL A 249 37.42 0.88 13.40
CA VAL A 249 38.13 2.14 13.14
C VAL A 249 39.01 1.99 11.91
N SER A 250 38.57 2.51 10.76
CA SER A 250 39.42 3.20 9.75
C SER A 250 38.54 3.74 8.60
N PRO A 251 38.50 5.05 8.32
CA PRO A 251 37.71 5.58 7.22
C PRO A 251 38.56 5.71 5.95
N GLN A 252 38.24 4.90 4.93
CA GLN A 252 38.52 5.27 3.54
C GLN A 252 37.21 5.77 2.91
N PRO A 253 37.14 7.00 2.36
CA PRO A 253 35.90 7.52 1.82
C PRO A 253 35.48 6.75 0.56
N PRO A 254 34.22 6.31 0.43
CA PRO A 254 33.70 5.85 -0.85
C PRO A 254 33.66 7.04 -1.82
N GLN A 255 34.32 6.91 -2.97
CA GLN A 255 34.24 7.86 -4.07
C GLN A 255 32.86 7.77 -4.72
N HIS A 256 31.90 8.54 -4.21
CA HIS A 256 30.67 8.80 -4.92
C HIS A 256 30.95 9.77 -6.08
N PRO A 257 30.35 9.55 -7.26
CA PRO A 257 30.45 10.49 -8.37
C PRO A 257 29.97 11.89 -7.93
N PRO A 258 30.54 12.97 -8.48
CA PRO A 258 30.18 14.33 -8.10
C PRO A 258 28.67 14.57 -8.29
N PHE A 259 27.99 14.87 -7.19
CA PHE A 259 26.57 15.17 -7.18
C PHE A 259 26.30 16.49 -7.91
N VAL A 260 25.49 16.44 -8.97
CA VAL A 260 25.06 17.64 -9.71
C VAL A 260 23.69 18.08 -9.18
N PRO A 261 23.60 19.23 -8.49
CA PRO A 261 22.32 19.73 -7.98
C PRO A 261 21.37 20.08 -9.12
N ASN A 262 20.07 19.87 -8.92
CA ASN A 262 18.96 20.11 -9.85
C ASN A 262 18.88 19.18 -11.08
N CYS A 263 19.33 17.92 -10.98
CA CYS A 263 19.05 16.90 -12.00
C CYS A 263 17.91 15.96 -11.59
N THR A 264 17.21 15.38 -12.57
CA THR A 264 16.23 14.32 -12.34
C THR A 264 16.92 13.08 -11.78
N LEU A 265 16.47 12.60 -10.62
CA LEU A 265 17.02 11.43 -9.96
C LEU A 265 16.34 10.16 -10.45
N ARG A 266 17.17 9.15 -10.76
CA ARG A 266 16.69 7.80 -11.01
C ARG A 266 16.54 7.07 -9.67
N ILE A 267 15.37 7.18 -9.06
CA ILE A 267 15.05 6.48 -7.83
C ILE A 267 14.77 5.00 -8.16
N ARG A 268 15.31 4.10 -7.35
CA ARG A 268 15.01 2.66 -7.46
C ARG A 268 13.59 2.41 -6.96
N GLU A 269 12.89 1.48 -7.58
CA GLU A 269 11.60 1.06 -7.06
C GLU A 269 11.77 0.39 -5.69
N GLY A 270 11.00 0.82 -4.69
CA GLY A 270 11.01 0.19 -3.37
C GLY A 270 10.03 0.79 -2.38
N ILE A 271 10.12 0.33 -1.14
CA ILE A 271 9.46 0.94 0.01
C ILE A 271 10.41 1.93 0.66
N TYR A 272 9.89 3.13 0.93
CA TYR A 272 10.65 4.27 1.41
C TYR A 272 10.02 4.87 2.66
N LEU A 273 10.89 5.38 3.53
CA LEU A 273 10.56 6.43 4.48
C LEU A 273 10.94 7.77 3.84
N ILE A 274 9.99 8.71 3.78
CA ILE A 274 10.19 10.01 3.14
C ILE A 274 10.26 11.07 4.23
N THR A 275 11.47 11.58 4.48
CA THR A 275 11.78 12.46 5.62
C THR A 275 11.97 13.90 5.14
N ASN A 276 11.34 14.85 5.81
CA ASN A 276 11.53 16.27 5.53
C ASN A 276 12.86 16.78 6.09
N ALA A 277 13.62 17.53 5.28
CA ALA A 277 14.94 18.02 5.67
C ALA A 277 14.88 19.06 6.79
N SER A 278 13.83 19.88 6.86
CA SER A 278 13.73 20.97 7.85
C SER A 278 13.24 20.54 9.22
N THR A 279 12.42 19.49 9.30
CA THR A 279 11.77 19.07 10.54
C THR A 279 12.16 17.68 11.02
N SER A 280 12.83 16.89 10.18
CA SER A 280 13.05 15.45 10.40
C SER A 280 11.77 14.63 10.62
N HIS A 281 10.60 15.22 10.33
CA HIS A 281 9.32 14.52 10.31
C HIS A 281 9.16 13.78 8.99
N VAL A 282 8.33 12.74 8.99
CA VAL A 282 8.07 11.90 7.83
C VAL A 282 6.65 12.14 7.32
N ILE A 283 6.44 11.82 6.04
CA ILE A 283 5.09 11.82 5.48
C ILE A 283 4.30 10.67 6.07
N GLU A 284 3.15 10.98 6.68
CA GLU A 284 2.22 10.01 7.24
C GLU A 284 0.81 10.22 6.66
N THR A 285 0.05 9.13 6.50
CA THR A 285 -1.38 9.19 6.19
C THR A 285 -2.19 8.52 7.29
N VAL A 286 -3.44 8.93 7.51
CA VAL A 286 -4.28 8.25 8.50
C VAL A 286 -4.64 6.83 8.05
N ASP A 287 -4.60 5.90 9.00
CA ASP A 287 -4.85 4.47 8.79
C ASP A 287 -6.30 4.15 8.35
N HIS A 288 -7.21 5.11 8.50
CA HIS A 288 -8.62 4.93 8.19
C HIS A 288 -8.96 5.33 6.76
N LYS A 289 -9.62 4.40 6.06
CA LYS A 289 -10.40 4.65 4.85
C LYS A 289 -11.81 5.05 5.25
N PRO A 290 -12.21 6.34 5.28
CA PRO A 290 -13.62 6.66 5.31
C PRO A 290 -14.29 6.09 4.06
N CYS A 291 -15.35 5.31 4.22
CA CYS A 291 -16.25 4.95 3.13
C CYS A 291 -16.88 6.25 2.58
N GLY A 292 -16.25 6.84 1.58
CA GLY A 292 -16.68 8.07 0.92
C GLY A 292 -15.50 8.65 0.17
N GLY A 293 -15.61 8.80 -1.15
CA GLY A 293 -14.50 9.05 -2.09
C GLY A 293 -13.77 10.40 -1.96
N GLY A 294 -13.64 10.96 -0.76
CA GLY A 294 -12.77 12.09 -0.46
C GLY A 294 -11.32 11.67 -0.25
N GLY A 295 -10.39 12.59 -0.48
CA GLY A 295 -8.97 12.39 -0.18
C GLY A 295 -8.73 12.20 1.32
N VAL A 296 -7.92 11.20 1.66
CA VAL A 296 -7.52 10.88 3.02
C VAL A 296 -6.42 11.84 3.47
N HIS A 297 -6.48 12.29 4.72
CA HIS A 297 -5.54 13.25 5.28
C HIS A 297 -4.10 12.69 5.27
N THR A 298 -3.17 13.52 4.81
CA THR A 298 -1.73 13.27 4.78
C THR A 298 -1.04 14.45 5.43
N TYR A 299 -0.08 14.18 6.31
CA TYR A 299 0.54 15.16 7.21
C TYR A 299 1.99 14.82 7.51
N LEU A 300 2.69 15.73 8.17
CA LEU A 300 4.03 15.48 8.70
C LEU A 300 3.94 14.98 10.14
N ALA A 301 4.54 13.81 10.41
CA ALA A 301 4.54 13.19 11.72
C ALA A 301 5.97 12.85 12.20
N PRO A 302 6.22 12.80 13.51
CA PRO A 302 7.51 12.33 14.02
C PRO A 302 7.82 10.92 13.49
N SER A 303 9.04 10.73 13.00
CA SER A 303 9.48 9.43 12.48
C SER A 303 9.37 8.35 13.56
N ARG A 304 8.71 7.23 13.22
CA ARG A 304 8.74 6.00 14.01
C ARG A 304 9.72 4.99 13.43
N GLY A 305 10.67 5.44 12.62
CA GLY A 305 11.73 4.60 12.05
C GLY A 305 11.20 3.50 11.12
N GLY A 306 10.14 3.80 10.37
CA GLY A 306 9.52 2.84 9.45
C GLY A 306 8.73 1.72 10.14
N ARG A 307 8.48 1.83 11.45
CA ARG A 307 7.60 0.89 12.17
C ARG A 307 6.16 1.06 11.66
N LEU A 308 5.60 2.27 11.71
CA LEU A 308 4.21 2.49 11.30
C LEU A 308 4.02 2.39 9.79
N GLN A 309 3.12 1.50 9.34
CA GLN A 309 2.75 1.33 7.92
C GLN A 309 2.19 2.60 7.26
N THR A 310 1.61 3.49 8.05
CA THR A 310 1.10 4.79 7.64
C THR A 310 2.21 5.76 7.23
N GLN A 311 3.44 5.51 7.68
CA GLN A 311 4.65 6.28 7.33
C GLN A 311 5.44 5.66 6.17
N LEU A 312 5.04 4.49 5.69
CA LEU A 312 5.72 3.75 4.63
C LEU A 312 5.08 4.00 3.26
N TRP A 313 5.93 4.28 2.28
CA TRP A 313 5.50 4.63 0.93
C TRP A 313 6.20 3.77 -0.12
N SER A 314 5.42 3.08 -0.93
CA SER A 314 5.88 2.39 -2.13
C SER A 314 6.08 3.40 -3.26
N VAL A 315 7.31 3.48 -3.77
CA VAL A 315 7.68 4.31 -4.92
C VAL A 315 7.82 3.40 -6.13
N GLN A 316 6.88 3.52 -7.06
CA GLN A 316 6.78 2.69 -8.26
C GLN A 316 6.93 3.56 -9.49
N LYS A 317 7.71 3.10 -10.46
CA LYS A 317 7.88 3.78 -11.74
C LYS A 317 6.61 3.60 -12.59
N LYS A 318 6.23 4.64 -13.31
CA LYS A 318 5.15 4.56 -14.30
C LYS A 318 5.67 3.86 -15.55
N ALA A 319 4.85 2.96 -16.11
CA ALA A 319 5.21 2.23 -17.32
C ALA A 319 5.68 3.18 -18.44
N ASN A 320 6.80 2.86 -19.08
CA ASN A 320 7.40 3.62 -20.18
C ASN A 320 7.86 5.05 -19.82
N LYS A 321 8.03 5.39 -18.52
CA LYS A 321 8.48 6.71 -18.07
C LYS A 321 9.59 6.61 -17.03
N ASP A 322 10.84 6.86 -17.41
CA ASP A 322 12.04 6.66 -16.56
C ASP A 322 12.12 7.54 -15.30
N PHE A 323 11.39 8.66 -15.27
CA PHE A 323 11.46 9.65 -14.20
C PHE A 323 10.09 10.06 -13.64
N GLU A 324 9.03 9.32 -13.97
CA GLU A 324 7.68 9.52 -13.43
C GLU A 324 7.32 8.36 -12.49
N PHE A 325 6.92 8.71 -11.27
CA PHE A 325 6.68 7.76 -10.20
C PHE A 325 5.30 7.95 -9.59
N MET A 326 4.70 6.82 -9.18
CA MET A 326 3.60 6.75 -8.25
C MET A 326 4.16 6.59 -6.84
N ILE A 327 3.65 7.36 -5.89
CA ILE A 327 3.97 7.23 -4.47
C ILE A 327 2.70 6.73 -3.78
N ARG A 328 2.72 5.50 -3.24
CA ARG A 328 1.55 4.81 -2.68
C ARG A 328 1.78 4.45 -1.22
N SER A 329 0.85 4.83 -0.35
CA SER A 329 0.88 4.43 1.06
C SER A 329 0.78 2.92 1.18
N VAL A 330 1.66 2.32 1.98
CA VAL A 330 1.62 0.89 2.27
C VAL A 330 0.40 0.55 3.12
N GLY A 331 0.13 1.33 4.18
CA GLY A 331 -0.99 1.05 5.08
C GLY A 331 -2.36 1.11 4.39
N THR A 332 -2.60 2.13 3.57
CA THR A 332 -3.94 2.36 2.97
C THR A 332 -4.07 1.90 1.52
N GLY A 333 -2.95 1.69 0.81
CA GLY A 333 -2.93 1.41 -0.63
C GLY A 333 -3.29 2.60 -1.53
N LEU A 334 -3.53 3.78 -0.95
CA LEU A 334 -3.86 5.03 -1.65
C LEU A 334 -2.59 5.77 -2.12
N CYS A 335 -2.72 6.57 -3.18
CA CYS A 335 -1.63 7.31 -3.78
C CYS A 335 -1.57 8.76 -3.31
N LEU A 336 -0.36 9.30 -3.18
CA LEU A 336 -0.13 10.70 -2.89
C LEU A 336 -0.68 11.56 -4.04
N ASP A 337 -1.58 12.48 -3.73
CA ASP A 337 -2.42 13.21 -4.67
C ASP A 337 -2.47 14.70 -4.29
N VAL A 338 -2.19 15.58 -5.25
CA VAL A 338 -2.48 17.02 -5.09
C VAL A 338 -3.99 17.23 -5.25
N PHE A 339 -4.64 17.54 -4.14
CA PHE A 339 -6.09 17.58 -4.01
C PHE A 339 -6.73 18.49 -5.06
N LEU A 340 -7.81 18.01 -5.69
CA LEU A 340 -8.55 18.70 -6.76
C LEU A 340 -7.71 19.08 -7.99
N ASN A 341 -6.55 18.45 -8.20
CA ASN A 341 -5.69 18.69 -9.36
C ASN A 341 -5.35 20.19 -9.54
N THR A 342 -5.09 20.90 -8.43
CA THR A 342 -4.85 22.35 -8.45
C THR A 342 -3.38 22.69 -8.22
N ASN A 343 -2.87 23.62 -9.01
CA ASN A 343 -1.51 24.18 -8.88
C ASN A 343 -1.44 25.43 -8.01
N ARG A 344 -2.48 25.72 -7.21
CA ARG A 344 -2.51 26.88 -6.31
C ARG A 344 -1.44 26.77 -5.24
N GLN A 345 -0.90 27.90 -4.81
CA GLN A 345 0.04 27.93 -3.70
C GLN A 345 -0.60 27.36 -2.45
N GLY A 346 -0.01 26.30 -1.90
CA GLY A 346 -0.52 25.64 -0.71
C GLY A 346 -1.66 24.67 -0.97
N SER A 347 -1.81 24.18 -2.19
CA SER A 347 -2.70 23.06 -2.48
C SER A 347 -2.45 21.92 -1.49
N LYS A 348 -3.52 21.41 -0.89
CA LYS A 348 -3.44 20.26 0.02
C LYS A 348 -2.97 19.03 -0.74
N VAL A 349 -2.11 18.24 -0.12
CA VAL A 349 -1.74 16.91 -0.59
C VAL A 349 -2.41 15.88 0.30
N VAL A 350 -3.06 14.92 -0.33
CA VAL A 350 -3.88 13.88 0.31
C VAL A 350 -3.44 12.50 -0.19
N ALA A 351 -3.97 11.45 0.41
CA ALA A 351 -3.92 10.11 -0.15
C ALA A 351 -5.26 9.79 -0.83
N HIS A 352 -5.25 9.41 -2.11
CA HIS A 352 -6.47 9.14 -2.88
C HIS A 352 -6.32 7.90 -3.78
N SER A 353 -7.45 7.37 -4.25
CA SER A 353 -7.44 6.25 -5.20
C SER A 353 -6.70 6.63 -6.47
N TRP A 354 -5.83 5.73 -6.95
CA TRP A 354 -5.09 5.92 -8.18
C TRP A 354 -6.03 6.10 -9.38
N ASN A 355 -5.84 7.17 -10.14
CA ASN A 355 -6.56 7.47 -11.37
C ASN A 355 -5.62 7.77 -12.56
N GLY A 356 -4.29 7.73 -12.36
CA GLY A 356 -3.32 7.98 -13.42
C GLY A 356 -3.06 9.45 -13.74
N GLY A 357 -3.69 10.36 -13.02
CA GLY A 357 -3.61 11.80 -13.22
C GLY A 357 -2.22 12.37 -12.94
N GLY A 358 -1.95 13.52 -13.56
CA GLY A 358 -0.71 14.26 -13.35
C GLY A 358 -0.53 14.76 -11.92
N ASN A 359 -1.63 14.97 -11.18
CA ASN A 359 -1.63 15.31 -9.76
C ASN A 359 -1.26 14.15 -8.83
N GLN A 360 -1.14 12.93 -9.35
CA GLN A 360 -0.70 11.74 -8.61
C GLN A 360 0.66 11.23 -9.09
N THR A 361 1.26 11.91 -10.07
CA THR A 361 2.51 11.51 -10.70
C THR A 361 3.62 12.45 -10.25
N TRP A 362 4.74 11.88 -9.79
CA TRP A 362 5.81 12.60 -9.12
C TRP A 362 7.16 12.34 -9.79
N GLY A 363 8.05 13.34 -9.75
CA GLY A 363 9.44 13.25 -10.17
C GLY A 363 10.37 13.69 -9.05
N PHE A 364 11.51 13.02 -8.92
CA PHE A 364 12.52 13.33 -7.91
C PHE A 364 13.67 14.13 -8.52
N TRP A 365 14.09 15.19 -7.86
CA TRP A 365 15.18 16.05 -8.35
C TRP A 365 16.19 16.32 -7.25
N GLY A 366 17.46 16.03 -7.48
CA GLY A 366 18.51 16.21 -6.48
C GLY A 366 18.71 17.68 -6.14
N THR A 367 18.96 18.00 -4.87
CA THR A 367 19.26 19.38 -4.45
C THR A 367 20.65 19.54 -3.87
N ARG A 368 21.06 18.67 -2.96
CA ARG A 368 22.42 18.65 -2.41
C ARG A 368 22.77 17.25 -1.87
N GLN A 369 24.07 17.00 -1.75
CA GLN A 369 24.58 15.82 -1.07
C GLN A 369 24.42 15.97 0.45
N GLY A 370 24.02 14.88 1.12
CA GLY A 370 24.00 14.80 2.58
C GLY A 370 25.12 13.91 3.11
N VAL A 371 25.30 13.89 4.43
CA VAL A 371 26.33 13.07 5.09
C VAL A 371 25.99 11.57 5.00
N SER A 372 24.71 11.22 5.14
CA SER A 372 24.22 9.85 5.09
C SER A 372 23.34 9.56 3.87
N GLU A 373 22.55 10.55 3.43
CA GLU A 373 21.59 10.41 2.33
C GLU A 373 21.49 11.72 1.55
N ASP A 374 21.33 11.63 0.23
CA ASP A 374 21.17 12.79 -0.64
C ASP A 374 19.80 13.45 -0.46
N TYR A 375 19.76 14.77 -0.60
CA TYR A 375 18.54 15.54 -0.55
C TYR A 375 17.94 15.70 -1.94
N CYS A 376 16.61 15.67 -2.01
CA CYS A 376 15.87 15.86 -3.22
C CYS A 376 14.60 16.70 -3.01
N THR A 377 14.04 17.19 -4.11
CA THR A 377 12.67 17.69 -4.16
C THR A 377 11.76 16.66 -4.82
N ILE A 378 10.52 16.60 -4.35
CA ILE A 378 9.48 15.74 -4.93
C ILE A 378 8.51 16.67 -5.67
N ARG A 379 8.46 16.56 -7.00
CA ARG A 379 7.73 17.51 -7.86
C ARG A 379 6.59 16.79 -8.56
N SER A 380 5.40 17.38 -8.55
CA SER A 380 4.31 16.88 -9.39
C SER A 380 4.70 17.07 -10.86
N THR A 381 4.43 16.06 -11.69
CA THR A 381 4.82 16.11 -13.11
C THR A 381 3.73 16.72 -13.98
N GLY A 382 2.46 16.65 -13.55
CA GLY A 382 1.35 17.30 -14.24
C GLY A 382 0.96 18.66 -13.71
N LEU A 383 1.40 19.00 -12.50
CA LEU A 383 1.21 20.31 -11.89
C LEU A 383 2.59 20.82 -11.54
N ALA A 384 2.98 22.01 -12.00
CA ALA A 384 4.31 22.60 -11.74
C ALA A 384 4.49 23.02 -10.26
N THR A 385 4.24 22.09 -9.35
CA THR A 385 4.24 22.23 -7.90
C THR A 385 5.21 21.24 -7.28
N ILE A 386 5.76 21.63 -6.14
CA ILE A 386 6.72 20.87 -5.34
C ILE A 386 6.08 20.52 -4.00
N LEU A 387 6.38 19.33 -3.48
CA LEU A 387 5.94 18.90 -2.17
C LEU A 387 6.63 19.70 -1.09
N ASP A 388 5.85 20.22 -0.15
CA ASP A 388 6.29 21.15 0.88
C ASP A 388 5.79 20.72 2.25
N GLY A 389 6.74 20.54 3.16
CA GLY A 389 6.48 20.26 4.57
C GLY A 389 6.08 21.48 5.39
N LEU A 390 6.04 22.67 4.78
CA LEU A 390 5.58 23.89 5.42
C LEU A 390 4.16 24.21 4.96
N CYS A 391 3.21 24.25 5.89
CA CYS A 391 1.90 24.83 5.60
C CYS A 391 2.06 26.33 5.33
N PRO A 392 1.58 26.84 4.18
CA PRO A 392 1.65 28.26 3.86
C PRO A 392 0.62 29.10 4.63
N ARG A 393 -0.29 28.45 5.36
CA ARG A 393 -1.15 29.06 6.36
C ARG A 393 -0.56 28.74 7.72
N ASP A 394 -0.55 29.73 8.62
CA ASP A 394 -0.04 29.65 10.01
C ASP A 394 0.16 28.22 10.56
N ARG A 395 1.43 27.85 10.78
CA ARG A 395 1.88 26.51 11.24
C ARG A 395 1.19 26.05 12.51
N SER A 396 0.73 26.96 13.36
CA SER A 396 0.08 26.59 14.63
C SER A 396 -1.30 25.95 14.45
N LYS A 397 -1.85 25.96 13.22
CA LYS A 397 -3.23 25.54 12.92
C LYS A 397 -3.35 24.53 11.78
N CYS A 398 -2.24 24.03 11.27
CA CYS A 398 -2.21 23.26 10.02
C CYS A 398 -1.10 22.22 10.04
N ASP A 399 -1.49 20.96 10.18
CA ASP A 399 -0.62 19.78 10.10
C ASP A 399 -0.61 19.13 8.71
N GLU A 400 -1.46 19.62 7.79
CA GLU A 400 -1.59 19.09 6.44
C GLU A 400 -0.28 19.18 5.64
N LEU A 401 -0.09 18.19 4.76
CA LEU A 401 0.96 18.23 3.75
C LEU A 401 0.51 19.11 2.57
N HIS A 402 1.43 19.90 2.01
CA HIS A 402 1.10 20.84 0.94
C HIS A 402 1.95 20.65 -0.30
N ALA A 403 1.45 21.18 -1.41
CA ALA A 403 2.19 21.43 -2.62
C ALA A 403 2.23 22.94 -2.87
N THR A 404 3.43 23.46 -3.15
CA THR A 404 3.69 24.89 -3.39
C THR A 404 4.40 25.08 -4.72
N ALA A 405 4.57 26.32 -5.16
CA ALA A 405 5.44 26.64 -6.28
C ALA A 405 6.92 26.64 -5.83
N ILE A 406 7.83 26.37 -6.77
CA ILE A 406 9.27 26.51 -6.52
C ILE A 406 9.60 28.01 -6.47
N PRO A 407 10.19 28.53 -5.39
CA PRO A 407 10.58 29.94 -5.32
C PRO A 407 11.63 30.31 -6.39
N PRO A 408 11.69 31.57 -6.83
CA PRO A 408 12.73 32.03 -7.75
C PRO A 408 14.16 31.83 -7.21
N SER A 409 14.32 31.86 -5.89
CA SER A 409 15.59 31.60 -5.20
C SER A 409 15.98 30.11 -5.11
N GLY A 410 15.15 29.21 -5.66
CA GLY A 410 15.31 27.77 -5.53
C GLY A 410 14.54 27.16 -4.36
N PRO A 411 14.60 25.82 -4.20
CA PRO A 411 13.86 25.10 -3.16
C PRO A 411 14.27 25.51 -1.74
N THR A 412 13.30 25.60 -0.84
CA THR A 412 13.55 25.83 0.60
C THR A 412 13.84 24.51 1.33
N PRO A 413 14.42 24.54 2.55
CA PRO A 413 14.59 23.33 3.36
C PRO A 413 13.29 22.58 3.67
N SER A 414 12.14 23.25 3.66
CA SER A 414 10.83 22.59 3.85
C SER A 414 10.36 21.84 2.60
N GLN A 415 10.90 22.17 1.43
CA GLN A 415 10.63 21.53 0.15
C GLN A 415 11.64 20.42 -0.19
N GLU A 416 12.60 20.19 0.71
CA GLU A 416 13.62 19.16 0.57
C GLU A 416 13.33 17.93 1.41
N TRP A 417 13.66 16.79 0.82
CA TRP A 417 13.29 15.48 1.31
C TRP A 417 14.46 14.51 1.18
N THR A 418 14.52 13.58 2.10
CA THR A 418 15.47 12.48 2.11
C THR A 418 14.69 11.17 1.98
N LEU A 419 15.21 10.25 1.18
CA LEU A 419 14.56 8.98 0.83
C LEU A 419 15.36 7.80 1.39
N THR A 420 14.92 7.28 2.54
CA THR A 420 15.51 6.07 3.12
C THR A 420 14.83 4.84 2.56
N ARG A 421 15.53 4.08 1.72
CA ARG A 421 15.00 2.84 1.12
C ARG A 421 15.03 1.70 2.14
N LEU A 422 13.87 1.18 2.50
CA LEU A 422 13.74 0.08 3.47
C LEU A 422 13.64 -1.28 2.81
N SER A 423 13.05 -1.36 1.62
CA SER A 423 13.01 -2.62 0.86
C SER A 423 12.94 -2.40 -0.65
N SER A 424 13.28 -3.46 -1.40
CA SER A 424 12.94 -3.54 -2.83
C SER A 424 11.45 -3.85 -2.97
N LEU A 425 10.84 -3.34 -4.04
CA LEU A 425 9.50 -3.78 -4.42
C LEU A 425 9.55 -5.30 -4.71
N PRO A 426 8.57 -6.08 -4.23
CA PRO A 426 8.44 -7.49 -4.56
C PRO A 426 8.17 -7.72 -6.05
#